data_AF-A0A3N5QPY9-F1
#
_entry.id   AF-A0A3N5QPY9-F1
#
_cell.length_a   1.000
_cell.length_b   1.000
_cell.length_c   1.000
_cell.angle_alpha   90.00
_cell.angle_beta   90.00
_cell.angle_gamma   90.00
#
_symmetry.space_group_name_H-M   'P 1'
#
loop_
_entity.id
_entity.type
_entity.pdbx_description
1 polymer ?
#
loop_
_entity_poly.entity_id
_entity_poly.type
_entity_poly.pdbx_seq_one_letter_code
_entity_poly.pdbx_strand_id
1 'polypeptide(L)'
;MKIKCAICGMTAHLVNDLIEGTWLPSFYEGHEEYGPVCGSCYENLLEIGEDGEIELKEQYRGRIVFYNRDRVGESGNYLVINLTLN
;
A
#
# COMPACT_ATOMS: atom_id res chain seq x y z
N MET A 1 -18.36 -0.65 0.34
CA MET A 1 -17.10 -0.88 -0.40
C MET A 1 -15.98 -1.16 0.61
N LYS A 2 -15.08 -2.10 0.34
CA LYS A 2 -13.94 -2.42 1.21
C LYS A 2 -12.65 -1.98 0.51
N ILE A 3 -11.66 -1.51 1.27
CA ILE A 3 -10.31 -1.20 0.79
C ILE A 3 -9.32 -2.17 1.41
N LYS A 4 -8.20 -2.40 0.73
CA LYS A 4 -7.13 -3.27 1.21
C LYS A 4 -5.80 -2.53 1.19
N CYS A 5 -5.05 -2.61 2.28
CA CYS A 5 -3.71 -2.03 2.35
C CYS A 5 -2.78 -2.77 1.39
N ALA A 6 -2.14 -2.03 0.48
CA ALA A 6 -1.19 -2.56 -0.49
C ALA A 6 0.03 -3.20 0.18
N ILE A 7 0.40 -2.79 1.40
CA ILE A 7 1.58 -3.32 2.10
C ILE A 7 1.24 -4.53 2.99
N CYS A 8 0.23 -4.44 3.85
CA CYS A 8 -0.05 -5.48 4.84
C CYS A 8 -1.31 -6.32 4.56
N GLY A 9 -2.09 -5.98 3.54
CA GLY A 9 -3.31 -6.72 3.17
C GLY A 9 -4.50 -6.54 4.11
N MET A 10 -4.38 -5.71 5.16
CA MET A 10 -5.49 -5.36 6.06
C MET A 10 -6.66 -4.81 5.24
N THR A 11 -7.88 -5.23 5.55
CA THR A 11 -9.09 -4.78 4.86
C THR A 11 -9.92 -3.88 5.78
N ALA A 12 -10.33 -2.72 5.26
CA ALA A 12 -11.09 -1.70 5.96
C ALA A 12 -12.40 -1.38 5.21
N HIS A 13 -13.37 -0.79 5.92
CA HIS A 13 -14.63 -0.37 5.32
C HIS A 13 -14.51 1.08 4.86
N LEU A 14 -14.62 1.31 3.54
CA LEU A 14 -14.36 2.60 2.87
C LEU A 14 -15.12 3.78 3.49
N VAL A 15 -16.33 3.55 4.01
CA VAL A 15 -17.21 4.61 4.52
C VAL A 15 -16.77 5.12 5.90
N ASN A 16 -16.09 4.30 6.70
CA ASN A 16 -15.68 4.68 8.05
C ASN A 16 -14.21 5.11 8.08
N ASP A 17 -13.33 4.36 7.41
CA ASP A 17 -11.89 4.49 7.65
C ASP A 17 -11.21 5.56 6.77
N LEU A 18 -11.76 5.89 5.58
CA LEU A 18 -11.25 6.99 4.75
C LEU A 18 -11.73 8.37 5.22
N ILE A 19 -12.90 8.45 5.86
CA ILE A 19 -13.44 9.71 6.38
C ILE A 19 -12.63 10.19 7.58
N GLU A 20 -12.08 9.26 8.37
CA GLU A 20 -11.22 9.57 9.51
C GLU A 20 -9.78 9.95 9.11
N GLY A 21 -9.44 9.94 7.80
CA GLY A 21 -8.12 10.34 7.31
C GLY A 21 -6.99 9.40 7.73
N THR A 22 -7.31 8.18 8.18
CA THR A 22 -6.31 7.22 8.69
C THR A 22 -5.65 6.39 7.57
N TRP A 23 -6.10 6.55 6.33
CA TRP A 23 -5.57 5.84 5.16
C TRP A 23 -5.03 6.83 4.14
N LEU A 24 -3.86 6.54 3.60
CA LEU A 24 -3.27 7.32 2.52
C LEU A 24 -3.63 6.66 1.17
N PRO A 25 -4.07 7.45 0.16
CA PRO A 25 -4.51 6.91 -1.12
C PRO A 25 -3.41 6.20 -1.91
N SER A 26 -2.19 6.74 -1.90
CA SER A 26 -1.05 6.18 -2.63
C SER A 26 0.30 6.63 -2.07
N PHE A 27 1.35 5.92 -2.49
CA PHE A 27 2.76 6.19 -2.20
C PHE A 27 3.65 5.66 -3.33
N TYR A 28 4.90 6.08 -3.39
CA TYR A 28 5.86 5.67 -4.42
C TYR A 28 6.89 4.65 -3.91
N GLU A 29 7.27 3.73 -4.79
CA GLU A 29 8.55 3.02 -4.72
C GLU A 29 9.32 3.27 -6.03
N GLY A 30 10.36 4.11 -5.96
CA GLY A 30 11.03 4.61 -7.15
C GLY A 30 10.09 5.44 -8.01
N HIS A 31 9.82 4.99 -9.24
CA HIS A 31 8.91 5.68 -10.18
C HIS A 31 7.52 5.04 -10.26
N GLU A 32 7.26 3.99 -9.48
CA GLU A 32 5.99 3.28 -9.49
C GLU A 32 5.11 3.69 -8.31
N GLU A 33 3.84 3.97 -8.59
CA GLU A 33 2.82 4.33 -7.60
C GLU A 33 2.05 3.09 -7.12
N TYR A 34 1.85 3.00 -5.80
CA TYR A 34 1.19 1.90 -5.10
C TYR A 34 0.15 2.44 -4.13
N GLY A 35 -0.87 1.65 -3.78
CA GLY A 35 -1.85 2.03 -2.77
C GLY A 35 -3.16 1.24 -2.81
N PRO A 36 -4.09 1.50 -1.88
CA PRO A 36 -3.99 2.41 -0.73
C PRO A 36 -3.20 1.82 0.43
N VAL A 37 -2.81 2.63 1.42
CA VAL A 37 -2.03 2.19 2.60
C VAL A 37 -2.68 2.63 3.91
N CYS A 38 -2.68 1.75 4.92
CA CYS A 38 -3.22 2.06 6.23
C CYS A 38 -2.26 2.92 7.05
N GLY A 39 -2.79 3.66 8.03
CA GLY A 39 -2.01 4.59 8.87
C GLY A 39 -0.81 3.95 9.56
N SER A 40 -0.95 2.71 10.04
CA SER A 40 0.18 1.99 10.63
C SER A 40 1.31 1.74 9.63
N CYS A 41 1.00 1.32 8.40
CA CYS A 41 2.03 1.14 7.37
C CYS A 41 2.61 2.49 6.91
N TYR A 42 1.80 3.54 6.83
CA TYR A 42 2.28 4.89 6.56
C TYR A 42 3.33 5.33 7.59
N GLU A 43 3.00 5.29 8.88
CA GLU A 43 3.90 5.74 9.95
C GLU A 43 5.22 4.93 10.01
N ASN A 44 5.14 3.62 9.80
CA ASN A 44 6.28 2.73 10.03
C ASN A 44 7.18 2.61 8.79
N LEU A 45 6.60 2.62 7.59
CA LEU A 45 7.29 2.21 6.37
C LEU A 45 7.49 3.31 5.34
N LEU A 46 6.70 4.39 5.41
CA LEU A 46 6.75 5.48 4.44
C LEU A 46 7.40 6.73 5.03
N GLU A 47 7.93 7.58 4.17
CA GLU A 47 8.49 8.88 4.49
C GLU A 47 8.13 9.91 3.41
N ILE A 48 8.31 11.19 3.72
CA ILE A 48 8.17 12.27 2.74
C ILE A 48 9.53 12.42 2.05
N GLY A 49 9.57 12.21 0.75
CA GLY A 49 10.76 12.36 -0.09
C GLY A 49 11.18 13.81 -0.25
N GLU A 50 12.33 14.04 -0.90
CA GLU A 50 12.86 15.39 -1.14
C GLU A 50 11.96 16.25 -2.03
N ASP A 51 11.16 15.61 -2.89
CA ASP A 51 10.18 16.25 -3.78
C ASP A 51 8.83 16.52 -3.10
N GLY A 52 8.66 16.10 -1.84
CA GLY A 52 7.44 16.23 -1.08
C GLY A 52 6.41 15.11 -1.29
N GLU A 53 6.73 14.13 -2.14
CA GLU A 53 5.88 12.95 -2.35
C GLU A 53 6.07 11.93 -1.22
N ILE A 54 5.06 11.11 -0.98
CA ILE A 54 5.16 10.04 0.03
C ILE A 54 5.73 8.81 -0.64
N GLU A 55 6.85 8.31 -0.12
CA GLU A 55 7.60 7.20 -0.69
C GLU A 55 7.98 6.14 0.35
N LEU A 56 8.28 4.93 -0.13
CA LEU A 56 8.78 3.86 0.72
C LEU A 56 10.20 4.19 1.19
N LYS A 57 10.43 4.10 2.51
CA LYS A 57 11.75 4.35 3.08
C LYS A 57 12.82 3.50 2.41
N GLU A 58 13.97 4.11 2.15
CA GLU A 58 15.06 3.49 1.38
C GLU A 58 15.42 2.08 1.86
N GLN A 59 15.46 1.84 3.18
CA GLN A 59 15.81 0.52 3.74
C GLN A 59 14.82 -0.62 3.41
N TYR A 60 13.63 -0.30 2.90
CA TYR A 60 12.58 -1.28 2.55
C TYR A 60 12.39 -1.44 1.05
N ARG A 61 13.01 -0.59 0.22
CA ARG A 61 12.89 -0.64 -1.24
C ARG A 61 13.38 -1.98 -1.80
N GLY A 62 12.57 -2.60 -2.66
CA GLY A 62 12.80 -3.91 -3.25
C GLY A 62 12.70 -5.08 -2.26
N ARG A 63 12.29 -4.84 -1.00
CA ARG A 63 12.20 -5.86 0.06
C ARG A 63 10.78 -6.20 0.47
N ILE A 64 9.80 -5.41 0.03
CA ILE A 64 8.39 -5.61 0.35
C ILE A 64 7.67 -6.14 -0.90
N VAL A 65 6.80 -7.13 -0.70
CA VAL A 65 5.86 -7.59 -1.73
C VAL A 65 4.51 -6.96 -1.46
N PHE A 66 4.00 -6.20 -2.44
CA PHE A 66 2.70 -5.54 -2.31
C PHE A 66 1.55 -6.49 -2.69
N TYR A 67 0.47 -6.43 -1.89
CA TYR A 67 -0.75 -7.24 -2.05
C TYR A 67 -1.63 -6.79 -3.21
N ASN A 68 -1.55 -5.51 -3.58
CA ASN A 68 -2.19 -4.96 -4.76
C ASN A 68 -1.06 -4.48 -5.68
N ARG A 69 -0.54 -5.39 -6.51
CA ARG A 69 0.32 -5.02 -7.65
C ARG A 69 -0.48 -4.46 -8.83
N ASP A 70 -1.78 -4.26 -8.62
CA ASP A 70 -2.65 -3.55 -9.54
C ASP A 70 -2.18 -2.10 -9.54
N ARG A 71 -1.30 -1.77 -10.50
CA ARG A 71 -1.08 -0.40 -10.96
C ARG A 71 -2.44 0.27 -11.00
N VAL A 72 -2.58 1.44 -10.38
CA VAL A 72 -3.82 2.22 -10.41
C VAL A 72 -4.22 2.43 -11.87
N GLY A 73 -5.10 1.57 -12.41
CA GLY A 73 -5.46 1.57 -13.84
C GLY A 73 -5.81 0.24 -14.52
N GLU A 74 -5.38 -0.94 -14.04
CA GLU A 74 -5.65 -2.21 -14.75
C GLU A 74 -6.47 -3.22 -13.93
N SER A 75 -7.66 -3.54 -14.45
CA SER A 75 -8.57 -4.57 -13.93
C SER A 75 -8.04 -5.99 -14.24
N GLY A 76 -7.11 -6.49 -13.43
CA GLY A 76 -6.63 -7.88 -13.52
C GLY A 76 -7.26 -8.79 -12.46
N ASN A 77 -7.77 -9.96 -12.87
CA ASN A 77 -8.17 -11.01 -11.93
C ASN A 77 -6.94 -11.86 -11.55
N TYR A 78 -6.55 -11.89 -10.28
CA TYR A 78 -5.40 -12.67 -9.80
C TYR A 78 -5.77 -13.72 -8.74
N LEU A 79 -5.11 -14.88 -8.84
CA LEU A 79 -5.10 -15.93 -7.82
C LEU A 79 -3.91 -15.71 -6.88
N VAL A 80 -4.20 -15.43 -5.60
CA VAL A 80 -3.17 -15.32 -4.55
C VAL A 80 -2.96 -16.70 -3.93
N ILE A 81 -1.77 -17.28 -4.13
CA ILE A 81 -1.36 -18.53 -3.48
C ILE A 81 -0.45 -18.17 -2.31
N ASN A 82 -0.94 -18.37 -1.08
CA ASN A 82 -0.12 -18.25 0.12
C ASN A 82 0.69 -19.54 0.30
N LEU A 83 2.02 -19.43 0.31
CA LEU A 83 2.91 -20.51 0.71
C LEU A 83 3.45 -20.19 2.11
N THR A 84 3.02 -20.96 3.10
CA THR A 84 3.63 -20.97 4.43
C THR A 84 4.83 -21.89 4.38
N LEU A 85 6.02 -21.37 4.66
CA LEU A 85 7.20 -22.19 4.90
C LEU A 85 7.24 -22.53 6.39
N ASN A 86 7.25 -23.83 6.68
CA ASN A 86 7.30 -24.41 8.04
C ASN A 86 8.60 -24.11 8.76
#